data_AF-A0A933F0G2-F1
#
_entry.id   AF-A0A933F0G2-F1
#
_cell.length_a   1.000
_cell.length_b   1.000
_cell.length_c   1.000
_cell.angle_alpha   90.00
_cell.angle_beta   90.00
_cell.angle_gamma   90.00
#
_symmetry.space_group_name_H-M   'P 1'
#
loop_
_entity.id
_entity.type
_entity.pdbx_description
1 polymer ?
#
loop_
_entity_poly.entity_id
_entity_poly.type
_entity_poly.pdbx_seq_one_letter_code
_entity_poly.pdbx_strand_id
1 'polypeptide(L)'
;MAFAAILSFPRVTQAASVLDFQHETPEEILLAQRAISDSIVPPPPDPGQAVLSAAEPAPEKRRSTGAAFLMNLAIPGVGHLYAGHKRGFVNLGLEAFAWAAYLYYHDRGKTKEKEFEGYADQHWSYQAWIDSCQCSGSPEDSLILRFRDTNRQQYYEDIGKISTYWDGWDSQDNRNFYRGIRAHSNNFLKNANYAVAGAFVNRVVSAVDILRLMKRQTRAVLGKDAQLRFRVRTKPFARENAVGLEITKRL
;
A
#
# COMPACT_ATOMS: atom_id res chain seq x y z
N MET A 1 40.38 6.47 32.66
CA MET A 1 40.54 5.42 31.63
C MET A 1 39.54 5.66 30.50
N ALA A 2 40.04 5.98 29.31
CA ALA A 2 39.49 5.65 27.97
C ALA A 2 40.20 6.56 26.95
N PHE A 3 40.98 5.93 26.08
CA PHE A 3 41.89 6.54 25.12
C PHE A 3 41.14 7.24 23.96
N ALA A 4 41.53 8.47 23.64
CA ALA A 4 41.23 9.13 22.38
C ALA A 4 42.35 8.80 21.38
N ALA A 5 42.04 8.04 20.33
CA ALA A 5 42.97 7.75 19.24
C ALA A 5 43.01 8.94 18.27
N ILE A 6 44.14 9.65 18.23
CA ILE A 6 44.43 10.70 17.24
C ILE A 6 45.03 10.00 16.01
N LEU A 7 44.28 9.97 14.90
CA LEU A 7 44.79 9.51 13.61
C LEU A 7 45.52 10.68 12.93
N SER A 8 46.84 10.59 12.87
CA SER A 8 47.71 11.50 12.13
C SER A 8 47.79 11.05 10.67
N PHE A 9 47.46 11.93 9.73
CA PHE A 9 47.62 11.69 8.29
C PHE A 9 49.03 12.12 7.84
N PRO A 10 49.75 11.32 7.04
CA PRO A 10 50.99 11.76 6.42
C PRO A 10 50.72 12.80 5.31
N ARG A 11 51.55 13.85 5.25
CA ARG A 11 51.58 14.83 4.16
C ARG A 11 51.93 14.12 2.85
N VAL A 12 51.06 14.24 1.84
CA VAL A 12 51.37 13.87 0.46
C VAL A 12 52.14 15.02 -0.17
N THR A 13 53.39 14.76 -0.52
CA THR A 13 54.27 15.66 -1.28
C THR A 13 53.79 15.71 -2.74
N GLN A 14 53.57 16.91 -3.26
CA GLN A 14 53.13 17.15 -4.63
C GLN A 14 54.34 17.04 -5.58
N ALA A 15 54.47 15.92 -6.29
CA ALA A 15 55.40 15.80 -7.42
C ALA A 15 54.65 16.23 -8.69
N ALA A 16 54.96 17.43 -9.18
CA ALA A 16 54.52 17.89 -10.49
C ALA A 16 55.32 17.15 -11.57
N SER A 17 54.68 16.23 -12.30
CA SER A 17 55.23 15.71 -13.55
C SER A 17 54.78 16.64 -14.68
N VAL A 18 55.69 17.49 -15.14
CA VAL A 18 55.56 18.22 -16.40
C VAL A 18 55.79 17.22 -17.53
N LEU A 19 54.72 16.81 -18.21
CA LEU A 19 54.80 16.19 -19.52
C LEU A 19 54.27 17.22 -20.52
N ASP A 20 55.19 17.87 -21.22
CA ASP A 20 54.90 18.69 -22.39
C ASP A 20 54.24 17.81 -23.46
N PHE A 21 52.93 17.95 -23.63
CA PHE A 21 52.25 17.46 -24.83
C PHE A 21 52.45 18.49 -25.94
N GLN A 22 53.48 18.26 -26.76
CA GLN A 22 53.55 18.88 -28.08
C GLN A 22 52.26 18.50 -28.84
N HIS A 23 51.63 19.49 -29.48
CA HIS A 23 50.39 19.29 -30.22
C HIS A 23 50.66 18.44 -31.46
N GLU A 24 50.45 17.13 -31.36
CA GLU A 24 50.38 16.26 -32.52
C GLU A 24 49.20 16.68 -33.39
N THR A 25 49.47 16.85 -34.68
CA THR A 25 48.45 17.30 -35.63
C THR A 25 47.47 16.14 -35.93
N PRO A 26 46.19 16.42 -36.25
CA PRO A 26 45.19 15.37 -36.47
C PRO A 26 45.59 14.34 -37.54
N GLU A 27 46.45 14.71 -38.49
CA GLU A 27 46.91 13.84 -39.55
C GLU A 27 47.95 12.81 -39.07
N GLU A 28 48.84 13.18 -38.15
CA GLU A 28 49.82 12.25 -37.55
C GLU A 28 49.13 11.20 -36.69
N ILE A 29 48.08 11.58 -35.96
CA ILE A 29 47.24 10.66 -35.18
C ILE A 29 46.51 9.68 -36.11
N LEU A 30 46.02 10.16 -37.25
CA LEU A 30 45.32 9.32 -38.23
C LEU A 30 46.27 8.35 -38.94
N LEU A 31 47.49 8.79 -39.25
CA LEU A 31 48.55 7.96 -39.82
C LEU A 31 49.04 6.90 -38.82
N ALA A 32 49.22 7.26 -37.55
CA ALA A 32 49.56 6.32 -36.49
C ALA A 32 48.47 5.28 -36.26
N GLN A 33 47.20 5.68 -36.24
CA GLN A 33 46.06 4.76 -36.12
C GLN A 33 45.97 3.80 -37.32
N ARG A 34 46.22 4.29 -38.54
CA ARG A 34 46.20 3.46 -39.76
C ARG A 34 47.36 2.47 -39.80
N ALA A 35 48.56 2.88 -39.39
CA ALA A 35 49.73 2.00 -39.28
C ALA A 35 49.55 0.89 -38.22
N ILE A 36 48.84 1.19 -37.12
CA ILE A 36 48.46 0.17 -36.12
C ILE A 36 47.41 -0.79 -36.68
N SER A 37 46.44 -0.29 -37.46
CA SER A 37 45.40 -1.15 -38.04
C SER A 37 45.93 -2.07 -39.14
N ASP A 38 46.91 -1.62 -39.94
CA ASP A 38 47.54 -2.43 -41.00
C ASP A 38 48.60 -3.41 -40.49
N SER A 39 49.12 -3.25 -39.27
CA SER A 39 50.10 -4.17 -38.65
C SER A 39 49.46 -5.35 -37.89
N ILE A 40 48.13 -5.37 -37.75
CA ILE A 40 47.40 -6.49 -37.17
C ILE A 40 47.01 -7.45 -38.30
N VAL A 41 47.96 -8.24 -38.77
CA VAL A 41 47.65 -9.47 -39.51
C VAL A 41 47.25 -10.51 -38.46
N PRO A 42 45.99 -10.99 -38.41
CA PRO A 42 45.63 -12.03 -37.47
C PRO A 42 46.44 -13.30 -37.78
N PRO A 43 47.05 -13.95 -36.77
CA PRO A 43 47.71 -15.22 -36.99
C PRO A 43 46.70 -16.23 -37.56
N PRO A 44 47.12 -17.15 -38.46
CA PRO A 44 46.22 -18.18 -38.98
C PRO A 44 45.64 -18.96 -37.79
N PRO A 45 44.34 -19.30 -37.83
CA PRO A 45 43.69 -19.97 -36.71
C PRO A 45 44.35 -21.33 -36.45
N ASP A 46 44.81 -21.52 -35.22
CA ASP A 46 45.36 -22.78 -34.74
C ASP A 46 44.26 -23.85 -34.78
N PRO A 47 44.42 -24.99 -35.49
CA PRO A 47 43.33 -25.96 -35.72
C PRO A 47 42.75 -26.62 -34.46
N GLY A 48 43.33 -26.36 -33.28
CA GLY A 48 42.98 -26.98 -32.00
C GLY A 48 42.27 -26.08 -30.99
N GLN A 49 42.10 -24.79 -31.25
CA GLN A 49 41.38 -23.90 -30.33
C GLN A 49 39.96 -23.69 -30.84
N ALA A 50 39.08 -24.62 -30.49
CA ALA A 50 37.67 -24.29 -30.38
C ALA A 50 37.58 -23.05 -29.50
N VAL A 51 37.22 -21.92 -30.11
CA VAL A 51 36.82 -20.73 -29.38
C VAL A 51 35.67 -21.20 -28.50
N LEU A 52 35.97 -21.46 -27.22
CA LEU A 52 34.98 -21.50 -26.17
C LEU A 52 34.41 -20.10 -26.17
N SER A 53 33.40 -19.91 -27.02
CA SER A 53 32.53 -18.76 -27.03
C SER A 53 32.04 -18.65 -25.61
N ALA A 54 32.68 -17.76 -24.84
CA ALA A 54 32.22 -17.37 -23.53
C ALA A 54 30.82 -16.83 -23.81
N ALA A 55 29.81 -17.66 -23.55
CA ALA A 55 28.42 -17.30 -23.75
C ALA A 55 28.23 -15.94 -23.08
N GLU A 56 27.91 -14.91 -23.88
CA GLU A 56 27.52 -13.63 -23.33
C GLU A 56 26.47 -13.92 -22.26
N PRO A 57 26.61 -13.40 -21.02
CA PRO A 57 25.62 -13.65 -20.00
C PRO A 57 24.27 -13.23 -20.58
N ALA A 58 23.35 -14.20 -20.67
CA ALA A 58 22.04 -14.01 -21.27
C ALA A 58 21.44 -12.69 -20.75
N PRO A 59 20.85 -11.84 -21.61
CA PRO A 59 20.40 -10.51 -21.21
C PRO A 59 19.51 -10.63 -19.98
N GLU A 60 19.98 -10.06 -18.87
CA GLU A 60 19.28 -10.12 -17.59
C GLU A 60 17.84 -9.62 -17.82
N LYS A 61 16.86 -10.50 -17.63
CA LYS A 61 15.46 -10.26 -18.00
C LYS A 61 14.97 -8.98 -17.31
N ARG A 62 14.92 -7.86 -18.05
CA ARG A 62 14.52 -6.56 -17.51
C ARG A 62 13.08 -6.63 -17.01
N ARG A 63 12.91 -6.50 -15.69
CA ARG A 63 11.61 -6.58 -15.02
C ARG A 63 10.85 -5.27 -15.18
N SER A 64 9.55 -5.34 -15.40
CA SER A 64 8.72 -4.15 -15.68
C SER A 64 8.38 -3.40 -14.39
N THR A 65 8.75 -2.10 -14.33
CA THR A 65 8.41 -1.20 -13.21
C THR A 65 6.90 -1.03 -13.04
N GLY A 66 6.16 -0.91 -14.15
CA GLY A 66 4.70 -0.78 -14.11
C GLY A 66 4.04 -2.04 -13.56
N ALA A 67 4.53 -3.22 -13.97
CA ALA A 67 4.03 -4.49 -13.44
C ALA A 67 4.31 -4.62 -11.93
N ALA A 68 5.52 -4.31 -11.48
CA ALA A 68 5.89 -4.35 -10.06
C ALA A 68 5.02 -3.39 -9.22
N PHE A 69 4.75 -2.18 -9.72
CA PHE A 69 3.87 -1.22 -9.06
C PHE A 69 2.44 -1.76 -8.92
N LEU A 70 1.84 -2.26 -10.00
CA LEU A 70 0.48 -2.80 -9.98
C LEU A 70 0.35 -4.02 -9.08
N MET A 71 1.36 -4.91 -9.10
CA MET A 71 1.40 -6.06 -8.19
C MET A 71 1.39 -5.62 -6.73
N ASN A 72 2.15 -4.59 -6.35
CA ASN A 72 2.13 -4.04 -4.99
C ASN A 72 0.81 -3.35 -4.63
N LEU A 73 0.16 -2.72 -5.59
CA LEU A 73 -1.15 -2.11 -5.39
C LEU A 73 -2.23 -3.16 -5.19
N ALA A 74 -2.13 -4.33 -5.82
CA ALA A 74 -3.00 -5.46 -5.53
C ALA A 74 -2.66 -6.08 -4.16
N ILE A 75 -1.42 -6.57 -4.03
CA ILE A 75 -0.93 -7.27 -2.84
C ILE A 75 0.42 -6.66 -2.44
N PRO A 76 0.47 -5.91 -1.32
CA PRO A 76 1.70 -5.26 -0.87
C PRO A 76 2.84 -6.25 -0.69
N GLY A 77 3.99 -5.95 -1.28
CA GLY A 77 5.20 -6.78 -1.22
C GLY A 77 5.41 -7.72 -2.42
N VAL A 78 4.36 -8.11 -3.16
CA VAL A 78 4.51 -9.00 -4.34
C VAL A 78 5.34 -8.33 -5.44
N GLY A 79 5.16 -7.04 -5.67
CA GLY A 79 5.94 -6.26 -6.63
C GLY A 79 7.42 -6.16 -6.26
N HIS A 80 7.74 -6.08 -4.96
CA HIS A 80 9.13 -6.14 -4.49
C HIS A 80 9.76 -7.49 -4.74
N LEU A 81 9.04 -8.58 -4.45
CA LEU A 81 9.52 -9.93 -4.72
C LEU A 81 9.70 -10.17 -6.21
N TYR A 82 8.75 -9.72 -7.03
CA TYR A 82 8.88 -9.71 -8.49
C TYR A 82 10.16 -8.98 -8.91
N ALA A 83 10.42 -7.79 -8.37
CA ALA A 83 11.65 -7.03 -8.63
C ALA A 83 12.92 -7.65 -8.01
N GLY A 84 12.82 -8.71 -7.19
CA GLY A 84 13.96 -9.44 -6.61
C GLY A 84 14.37 -8.97 -5.21
N HIS A 85 13.56 -8.14 -4.57
CA HIS A 85 13.84 -7.55 -3.27
C HIS A 85 13.16 -8.31 -2.15
N LYS A 86 13.96 -8.93 -1.27
CA LYS A 86 13.48 -9.66 -0.09
C LYS A 86 12.66 -8.81 0.88
N ARG A 87 12.82 -7.47 0.87
CA ARG A 87 11.98 -6.56 1.68
C ARG A 87 10.48 -6.65 1.36
N GLY A 88 10.09 -7.24 0.23
CA GLY A 88 8.70 -7.57 -0.08
C GLY A 88 8.03 -8.49 0.95
N PHE A 89 8.79 -9.37 1.60
CA PHE A 89 8.25 -10.23 2.66
C PHE A 89 7.74 -9.45 3.87
N VAL A 90 8.33 -8.29 4.17
CA VAL A 90 7.87 -7.44 5.29
C VAL A 90 6.47 -6.88 4.99
N ASN A 91 6.26 -6.31 3.80
CA ASN A 91 4.97 -5.75 3.40
C ASN A 91 3.90 -6.84 3.27
N LEU A 92 4.27 -8.03 2.80
CA LEU A 92 3.37 -9.20 2.78
C LEU A 92 3.01 -9.66 4.19
N GLY A 93 3.98 -9.71 5.10
CA GLY A 93 3.74 -10.06 6.50
C GLY A 93 2.82 -9.06 7.20
N LEU A 94 3.02 -7.76 6.96
CA LEU A 94 2.13 -6.71 7.46
C LEU A 94 0.71 -6.83 6.88
N GLU A 95 0.57 -7.14 5.60
CA GLU A 95 -0.72 -7.37 4.96
C GLU A 95 -1.44 -8.57 5.59
N ALA A 96 -0.74 -9.71 5.74
CA ALA A 96 -1.29 -10.90 6.37
C ALA A 96 -1.71 -10.64 7.83
N PHE A 97 -0.90 -9.92 8.59
CA PHE A 97 -1.21 -9.52 9.95
C PHE A 97 -2.46 -8.62 10.01
N ALA A 98 -2.56 -7.63 9.12
CA ALA A 98 -3.73 -6.74 9.06
C ALA A 98 -5.02 -7.52 8.74
N TRP A 99 -4.97 -8.46 7.80
CA TRP A 99 -6.13 -9.33 7.51
C TRP A 99 -6.49 -10.25 8.68
N ALA A 100 -5.50 -10.84 9.34
CA ALA A 100 -5.74 -11.65 10.54
C ALA A 100 -6.40 -10.83 11.66
N ALA A 101 -5.91 -9.61 11.90
CA ALA A 101 -6.51 -8.68 12.85
C ALA A 101 -7.94 -8.28 12.45
N TYR A 102 -8.18 -7.96 11.18
CA TYR A 102 -9.51 -7.66 10.67
C TYR A 102 -10.48 -8.82 10.93
N LEU A 103 -10.12 -10.03 10.53
CA LEU A 103 -10.98 -11.21 10.71
C LEU A 103 -11.28 -11.47 12.20
N TYR A 104 -10.26 -11.38 13.05
CA TYR A 104 -10.39 -11.57 14.50
C TYR A 104 -11.35 -10.56 15.15
N TYR A 105 -11.18 -9.27 14.83
CA TYR A 105 -11.96 -8.20 15.42
C TYR A 105 -13.36 -8.11 14.81
N HIS A 106 -13.50 -8.31 13.50
CA HIS A 106 -14.78 -8.28 12.80
C HIS A 106 -15.70 -9.40 13.30
N ASP A 107 -15.20 -10.63 13.39
CA ASP A 107 -15.98 -11.78 13.88
C ASP A 107 -16.52 -11.54 15.31
N ARG A 108 -15.66 -11.08 16.23
CA ARG A 108 -16.08 -10.73 17.60
C ARG A 108 -17.06 -9.58 17.64
N GLY A 109 -16.87 -8.58 16.78
CA GLY A 109 -17.80 -7.47 16.60
C GLY A 109 -19.19 -7.95 16.23
N LYS A 110 -19.30 -8.82 15.21
CA LYS A 110 -20.57 -9.41 14.76
C LYS A 110 -21.19 -10.36 15.78
N THR A 111 -20.38 -11.11 16.52
CA THR A 111 -20.88 -11.94 17.63
C THR A 111 -21.51 -11.08 18.73
N LYS A 112 -20.82 -10.01 19.16
CA LYS A 112 -21.37 -9.05 20.13
C LYS A 112 -22.56 -8.27 19.58
N GLU A 113 -22.61 -8.06 18.26
CA GLU A 113 -23.77 -7.47 17.59
C GLU A 113 -25.02 -8.31 17.80
N LYS A 114 -24.95 -9.59 17.41
CA LYS A 114 -26.03 -10.55 17.62
C LYS A 114 -26.46 -10.65 19.09
N GLU A 115 -25.50 -10.61 20.01
CA GLU A 115 -25.75 -10.66 21.45
C GLU A 115 -26.56 -9.45 21.93
N PHE A 116 -26.18 -8.22 21.56
CA PHE A 116 -26.97 -7.05 21.99
C PHE A 116 -28.32 -6.99 21.29
N GLU A 117 -28.43 -7.43 20.02
CA GLU A 117 -29.71 -7.43 19.30
C GLU A 117 -30.69 -8.39 19.98
N GLY A 118 -30.26 -9.63 20.24
CA GLY A 118 -31.09 -10.62 20.92
C GLY A 118 -31.44 -10.23 22.36
N TYR A 119 -30.56 -9.50 23.04
CA TYR A 119 -30.85 -8.96 24.36
C TYR A 119 -31.90 -7.84 24.30
N ALA A 120 -31.78 -6.90 23.35
CA ALA A 120 -32.79 -5.87 23.14
C ALA A 120 -34.16 -6.47 22.77
N ASP A 121 -34.19 -7.52 21.95
CA ASP A 121 -35.43 -8.19 21.55
C ASP A 121 -36.18 -8.83 22.75
N GLN A 122 -35.48 -9.09 23.87
CA GLN A 122 -36.06 -9.64 25.10
C GLN A 122 -36.47 -8.58 26.12
N HIS A 123 -35.78 -7.44 26.14
CA HIS A 123 -35.89 -6.44 27.21
C HIS A 123 -36.45 -5.09 26.76
N TRP A 124 -36.59 -4.86 25.46
CA TRP A 124 -37.20 -3.65 24.90
C TRP A 124 -38.50 -3.98 24.16
N SER A 125 -39.56 -3.23 24.46
CA SER A 125 -40.89 -3.38 23.88
C SER A 125 -41.36 -2.08 23.24
N TYR A 126 -41.63 -2.15 21.93
CA TYR A 126 -42.26 -1.06 21.20
C TYR A 126 -43.64 -0.71 21.78
N GLN A 127 -44.42 -1.72 22.17
CA GLN A 127 -45.77 -1.50 22.70
C GLN A 127 -45.71 -0.79 24.06
N ALA A 128 -44.81 -1.21 24.96
CA ALA A 128 -44.62 -0.55 26.25
C ALA A 128 -44.21 0.93 26.07
N TRP A 129 -43.35 1.20 25.10
CA TRP A 129 -42.94 2.56 24.75
C TRP A 129 -44.11 3.42 24.25
N ILE A 130 -44.87 2.93 23.25
CA ILE A 130 -46.01 3.67 22.68
C ILE A 130 -47.11 3.94 23.70
N ASP A 131 -47.41 2.94 24.54
CA ASP A 131 -48.43 3.07 25.58
C ASP A 131 -48.02 4.10 26.64
N SER A 132 -46.73 4.16 26.99
CA SER A 132 -46.19 5.14 27.95
C SER A 132 -46.19 6.55 27.39
N CYS A 133 -45.66 6.76 26.18
CA CYS A 133 -45.53 8.10 25.60
C CYS A 133 -46.87 8.65 25.07
N GLN A 134 -47.87 7.79 24.81
CA GLN A 134 -49.12 8.12 24.11
C GLN A 134 -48.87 8.86 22.78
N CYS A 135 -47.80 8.48 22.09
CA CYS A 135 -47.26 9.21 20.94
C CYS A 135 -47.45 8.47 19.61
N SER A 136 -48.48 7.61 19.53
CA SER A 136 -48.86 6.90 18.30
C SER A 136 -49.10 7.89 17.16
N GLY A 137 -48.51 7.62 15.99
CA GLY A 137 -48.59 8.49 14.81
C GLY A 137 -47.62 9.68 14.82
N SER A 138 -46.76 9.79 15.83
CA SER A 138 -45.68 10.79 15.84
C SER A 138 -44.63 10.52 14.76
N PRO A 139 -43.81 11.52 14.39
CA PRO A 139 -42.63 11.30 13.55
C PRO A 139 -41.68 10.24 14.13
N GLU A 140 -41.48 10.22 15.44
CA GLU A 140 -40.61 9.28 16.15
C GLU A 140 -41.10 7.84 16.05
N ASP A 141 -42.41 7.63 16.18
CA ASP A 141 -43.08 6.35 15.95
C ASP A 141 -42.83 5.86 14.51
N SER A 142 -43.15 6.70 13.53
CA SER A 142 -42.93 6.39 12.12
C SER A 142 -41.46 6.07 11.79
N LEU A 143 -40.52 6.80 12.40
CA LEU A 143 -39.09 6.62 12.20
C LEU A 143 -38.58 5.30 12.79
N ILE A 144 -38.98 4.96 14.03
CA ILE A 144 -38.47 3.75 14.67
C ILE A 144 -39.01 2.49 13.98
N LEU A 145 -40.27 2.50 13.53
CA LEU A 145 -40.85 1.43 12.72
C LEU A 145 -40.13 1.31 11.37
N ARG A 146 -39.89 2.44 10.69
CA ARG A 146 -39.12 2.45 9.44
C ARG A 146 -37.73 1.88 9.64
N PHE A 147 -37.02 2.26 10.70
CA PHE A 147 -35.69 1.71 10.97
C PHE A 147 -35.75 0.23 11.30
N ARG A 148 -36.72 -0.23 12.08
CA ARG A 148 -36.90 -1.67 12.34
C ARG A 148 -37.00 -2.46 11.04
N ASP A 149 -37.75 -1.96 10.07
CA ASP A 149 -38.07 -2.67 8.84
C ASP A 149 -37.01 -2.48 7.73
N THR A 150 -36.29 -1.35 7.71
CA THR A 150 -35.36 -0.99 6.62
C THR A 150 -33.90 -0.84 7.04
N ASN A 151 -33.61 -0.60 8.32
CA ASN A 151 -32.27 -0.40 8.85
C ASN A 151 -32.17 -0.86 10.31
N ARG A 152 -32.13 -2.18 10.49
CA ARG A 152 -32.08 -2.84 11.79
C ARG A 152 -30.93 -2.34 12.68
N GLN A 153 -29.78 -2.01 12.08
CA GLN A 153 -28.65 -1.44 12.81
C GLN A 153 -28.99 -0.07 13.42
N GLN A 154 -29.66 0.81 12.66
CA GLN A 154 -30.11 2.11 13.16
C GLN A 154 -31.19 1.97 14.22
N TYR A 155 -32.10 1.02 14.06
CA TYR A 155 -33.13 0.72 15.06
C TYR A 155 -32.52 0.37 16.44
N TYR A 156 -31.60 -0.59 16.49
CA TYR A 156 -30.90 -0.92 17.73
C TYR A 156 -30.04 0.23 18.23
N GLU A 157 -29.48 1.02 17.32
CA GLU A 157 -28.75 2.21 17.68
C GLU A 157 -29.59 3.18 18.51
N ASP A 158 -30.80 3.45 18.05
CA ASP A 158 -31.66 4.51 18.56
C ASP A 158 -32.33 4.11 19.88
N ILE A 159 -32.90 2.89 19.97
CA ILE A 159 -33.53 2.41 21.22
C ILE A 159 -32.54 2.42 22.40
N GLY A 160 -31.24 2.24 22.11
CA GLY A 160 -30.18 2.30 23.10
C GLY A 160 -29.67 3.70 23.45
N LYS A 161 -29.60 4.62 22.48
CA LYS A 161 -28.94 5.93 22.63
C LYS A 161 -29.92 7.06 22.98
N ILE A 162 -31.07 7.10 22.33
CA ILE A 162 -31.98 8.24 22.40
C ILE A 162 -32.88 8.08 23.63
N SER A 163 -33.04 9.15 24.42
CA SER A 163 -33.84 9.13 25.65
C SER A 163 -35.33 8.94 25.40
N THR A 164 -35.84 9.33 24.23
CA THR A 164 -37.26 9.17 23.86
C THR A 164 -37.73 7.73 23.92
N TYR A 165 -36.87 6.75 23.60
CA TYR A 165 -37.21 5.32 23.59
C TYR A 165 -37.02 4.63 24.95
N TRP A 166 -36.82 5.42 26.01
CA TRP A 166 -36.54 4.96 27.35
C TRP A 166 -37.61 4.02 27.89
N ASP A 167 -38.88 4.42 27.82
CA ASP A 167 -40.01 3.69 28.40
C ASP A 167 -40.28 2.32 27.74
N GLY A 168 -39.62 2.05 26.60
CA GLY A 168 -39.67 0.72 26.01
C GLY A 168 -38.80 -0.30 26.74
N TRP A 169 -37.81 0.13 27.52
CA TRP A 169 -36.97 -0.76 28.31
C TRP A 169 -37.67 -1.15 29.61
N ASP A 170 -37.60 -2.44 29.93
CA ASP A 170 -38.13 -2.98 31.19
C ASP A 170 -37.44 -2.41 32.45
N SER A 171 -36.16 -2.03 32.36
CA SER A 171 -35.41 -1.40 33.45
C SER A 171 -34.20 -0.57 32.97
N GLN A 172 -33.73 0.33 33.83
CA GLN A 172 -32.49 1.09 33.63
C GLN A 172 -31.26 0.20 33.51
N ASP A 173 -31.21 -0.85 34.32
CA ASP A 173 -30.07 -1.74 34.41
C ASP A 173 -29.93 -2.57 33.14
N ASN A 174 -31.05 -3.06 32.58
CA ASN A 174 -31.04 -3.79 31.32
C ASN A 174 -30.65 -2.89 30.15
N ARG A 175 -31.15 -1.65 30.08
CA ARG A 175 -30.70 -0.69 29.07
C ARG A 175 -29.20 -0.40 29.20
N ASN A 176 -28.68 -0.24 30.41
CA ASN A 176 -27.26 0.00 30.65
C ASN A 176 -26.40 -1.19 30.24
N PHE A 177 -26.84 -2.41 30.58
CA PHE A 177 -26.19 -3.64 30.17
C PHE A 177 -26.15 -3.79 28.64
N TYR A 178 -27.29 -3.57 27.99
CA TYR A 178 -27.40 -3.50 26.52
C TYR A 178 -26.38 -2.51 25.91
N ARG A 179 -26.33 -1.28 26.44
CA ARG A 179 -25.40 -0.25 25.97
C ARG A 179 -23.95 -0.67 26.13
N GLY A 180 -23.63 -1.41 27.20
CA GLY A 180 -22.33 -2.02 27.43
C GLY A 180 -21.94 -3.01 26.33
N ILE A 181 -22.78 -4.02 26.06
CA ILE A 181 -22.53 -5.02 25.01
C ILE A 181 -22.38 -4.34 23.64
N ARG A 182 -23.26 -3.39 23.32
CA ARG A 182 -23.19 -2.62 22.08
C ARG A 182 -21.89 -1.80 21.98
N ALA A 183 -21.45 -1.18 23.07
CA ALA A 183 -20.16 -0.48 23.09
C ALA A 183 -18.99 -1.45 22.81
N HIS A 184 -19.02 -2.66 23.34
CA HIS A 184 -18.04 -3.69 23.00
C HIS A 184 -18.06 -4.06 21.52
N SER A 185 -19.23 -4.33 20.94
CA SER A 185 -19.37 -4.59 19.49
C SER A 185 -18.78 -3.47 18.65
N ASN A 186 -19.14 -2.22 18.96
CA ASN A 186 -18.62 -1.03 18.26
C ASN A 186 -17.09 -0.92 18.38
N ASN A 187 -16.51 -1.19 19.55
CA ASN A 187 -15.05 -1.17 19.74
C ASN A 187 -14.35 -2.25 18.89
N PHE A 188 -14.91 -3.46 18.84
CA PHE A 188 -14.41 -4.54 17.99
C PHE A 188 -14.46 -4.17 16.50
N LEU A 189 -15.61 -3.71 16.00
CA LEU A 189 -15.77 -3.31 14.60
C LEU A 189 -14.89 -2.10 14.23
N LYS A 190 -14.70 -1.16 15.17
CA LYS A 190 -13.77 -0.04 14.99
C LYS A 190 -12.32 -0.49 14.86
N ASN A 191 -11.89 -1.47 15.66
CA ASN A 191 -10.55 -2.06 15.54
C ASN A 191 -10.37 -2.82 14.22
N ALA A 192 -11.42 -3.50 13.73
CA ALA A 192 -11.41 -4.11 12.40
C ALA A 192 -11.20 -3.04 11.30
N ASN A 193 -11.87 -1.90 11.40
CA ASN A 193 -11.68 -0.78 10.47
C ASN A 193 -10.25 -0.21 10.52
N TYR A 194 -9.64 -0.13 11.71
CA TYR A 194 -8.24 0.28 11.83
C TYR A 194 -7.28 -0.71 11.17
N ALA A 195 -7.56 -2.01 11.22
CA ALA A 195 -6.76 -3.01 10.51
C ALA A 195 -6.83 -2.81 8.99
N VAL A 196 -8.02 -2.57 8.44
CA VAL A 196 -8.21 -2.27 7.00
C VAL A 196 -7.50 -0.97 6.61
N ALA A 197 -7.61 0.08 7.43
CA ALA A 197 -6.91 1.34 7.20
C ALA A 197 -5.39 1.14 7.21
N GLY A 198 -4.87 0.33 8.13
CA GLY A 198 -3.46 -0.06 8.18
C GLY A 198 -3.00 -0.79 6.92
N ALA A 199 -3.77 -1.78 6.45
CA ALA A 199 -3.50 -2.48 5.19
C ALA A 199 -3.48 -1.52 3.99
N PHE A 200 -4.42 -0.57 3.93
CA PHE A 200 -4.45 0.45 2.89
C PHE A 200 -3.20 1.34 2.90
N VAL A 201 -2.77 1.80 4.07
CA VAL A 201 -1.53 2.59 4.21
C VAL A 201 -0.31 1.77 3.77
N ASN A 202 -0.21 0.51 4.20
CA ASN A 202 0.86 -0.42 3.79
C ASN A 202 0.91 -0.55 2.26
N ARG A 203 -0.24 -0.70 1.61
CA ARG A 203 -0.36 -0.78 0.15
C ARG A 203 0.17 0.47 -0.56
N VAL A 204 -0.22 1.66 -0.12
CA VAL A 204 0.26 2.93 -0.71
C VAL A 204 1.75 3.09 -0.52
N VAL A 205 2.26 2.86 0.70
CA VAL A 205 3.69 2.97 1.02
C VAL A 205 4.51 1.98 0.21
N SER A 206 4.08 0.71 0.15
CA SER A 206 4.76 -0.34 -0.62
C SER A 206 4.78 -0.02 -2.12
N ALA A 207 3.70 0.53 -2.67
CA ALA A 207 3.63 0.90 -4.09
C ALA A 207 4.56 2.08 -4.43
N VAL A 208 4.63 3.10 -3.57
CA VAL A 208 5.56 4.23 -3.75
C VAL A 208 7.02 3.79 -3.59
N ASP A 209 7.30 2.93 -2.62
CA ASP A 209 8.64 2.43 -2.34
C ASP A 209 9.22 1.61 -3.51
N ILE A 210 8.42 0.76 -4.17
CA ILE A 210 8.90 0.01 -5.33
C ILE A 210 9.20 0.92 -6.53
N LEU A 211 8.39 1.95 -6.76
CA LEU A 211 8.64 2.94 -7.81
C LEU A 211 9.99 3.64 -7.61
N ARG A 212 10.26 4.08 -6.37
CA ARG A 212 11.52 4.76 -6.02
C ARG A 212 12.72 3.84 -6.16
N LEU A 213 12.61 2.58 -5.71
CA LEU A 213 13.70 1.64 -5.75
C LEU A 213 14.05 1.21 -7.19
N MET A 214 13.06 0.92 -8.02
CA MET A 214 13.32 0.55 -9.42
C MET A 214 13.86 1.73 -10.24
N LYS A 215 13.46 2.97 -9.91
CA LYS A 215 14.05 4.20 -10.48
C LYS A 215 15.50 4.44 -10.06
N ARG A 216 15.93 3.94 -8.90
CA ARG A 216 17.32 4.08 -8.42
C ARG A 216 18.25 3.02 -8.99
N GLN A 217 17.79 1.76 -9.08
CA GLN A 217 18.61 0.66 -9.61
C GLN A 217 18.71 0.66 -11.14
N THR A 218 17.75 1.26 -11.81
CA THR A 218 17.74 1.33 -13.26
C THR A 218 17.66 2.82 -13.58
N ARG A 219 18.39 3.32 -14.58
CA ARG A 219 17.90 4.45 -15.41
C ARG A 219 16.62 3.99 -16.14
N ALA A 220 15.62 3.48 -15.42
CA ALA A 220 14.36 3.00 -15.94
C ALA A 220 13.53 4.23 -16.27
N VAL A 221 13.76 4.71 -17.48
CA VAL A 221 12.74 5.34 -18.29
C VAL A 221 11.49 4.47 -18.12
N LEU A 222 10.41 5.06 -17.59
CA LEU A 222 9.04 4.61 -17.88
C LEU A 222 9.08 4.22 -19.35
N GLY A 223 8.99 2.92 -19.70
CA GLY A 223 9.16 2.49 -21.10
C GLY A 223 8.41 3.49 -21.96
N LYS A 224 9.06 4.07 -22.98
CA LYS A 224 8.65 5.34 -23.64
C LYS A 224 7.16 5.37 -24.05
N ASP A 225 6.51 4.22 -24.04
CA ASP A 225 5.15 3.93 -24.45
C ASP A 225 4.12 3.80 -23.29
N ALA A 226 4.53 3.82 -22.03
CA ALA A 226 3.63 3.72 -20.87
C ALA A 226 3.51 5.08 -20.16
N GLN A 227 2.38 5.78 -20.35
CA GLN A 227 2.06 6.98 -19.60
C GLN A 227 1.06 6.66 -18.49
N LEU A 228 1.40 7.04 -17.27
CA LEU A 228 0.50 6.94 -16.12
C LEU A 228 -0.12 8.32 -15.89
N ARG A 229 -1.43 8.48 -16.15
CA ARG A 229 -2.11 9.76 -15.96
C ARG A 229 -3.11 9.63 -14.80
N PHE A 230 -2.83 10.32 -13.70
CA PHE A 230 -3.78 10.46 -12.61
C PHE A 230 -4.77 11.59 -12.96
N ARG A 231 -6.06 11.26 -13.04
CA ARG A 231 -7.10 12.27 -13.26
C ARG A 231 -7.98 12.30 -12.02
N VAL A 232 -7.88 13.37 -11.25
CA VAL A 232 -8.79 13.66 -10.14
C VAL A 232 -9.85 14.61 -10.68
N ARG A 233 -11.11 14.16 -10.73
CA ARG A 233 -12.25 15.03 -11.02
C ARG A 233 -12.97 15.32 -9.72
N THR A 234 -12.68 16.46 -9.12
CA THR A 234 -13.48 17.00 -8.01
C THR A 234 -14.35 18.13 -8.53
N LYS A 235 -15.67 18.02 -8.35
CA LYS A 235 -16.57 19.17 -8.37
C LYS A 235 -16.96 19.44 -6.93
N PRO A 236 -16.66 20.62 -6.35
CA PRO A 236 -17.16 20.92 -5.02
C PRO A 236 -18.70 20.83 -5.04
N PHE A 237 -19.26 20.12 -4.07
CA PHE A 237 -20.71 19.92 -3.85
C PHE A 237 -21.46 18.90 -4.73
N ALA A 238 -20.79 18.06 -5.51
CA ALA A 238 -21.44 16.95 -6.22
C ALA A 238 -21.12 15.57 -5.59
N ARG A 239 -22.09 14.64 -5.58
CA ARG A 239 -21.92 13.23 -5.14
C ARG A 239 -20.99 12.40 -6.06
N GLU A 240 -20.53 12.97 -7.17
CA GLU A 240 -19.85 12.31 -8.28
C GLU A 240 -18.32 12.49 -8.23
N ASN A 241 -17.72 12.45 -7.04
CA ASN A 241 -16.27 12.49 -6.92
C ASN A 241 -15.70 11.18 -7.48
N ALA A 242 -15.02 11.26 -8.62
CA ALA A 242 -14.42 10.12 -9.29
C ALA A 242 -12.90 10.26 -9.31
N VAL A 243 -12.23 9.25 -8.76
CA VAL A 243 -10.78 9.09 -8.89
C VAL A 243 -10.54 8.07 -10.00
N GLY A 244 -9.97 8.53 -11.12
CA GLY A 244 -9.65 7.67 -12.26
C GLY A 244 -8.14 7.46 -12.38
N LEU A 245 -7.72 6.19 -12.47
CA LEU A 245 -6.38 5.80 -12.88
C LEU A 245 -6.44 5.34 -14.33
N GLU A 246 -5.83 6.10 -15.25
CA GLU A 246 -5.77 5.74 -16.66
C GLU A 246 -4.34 5.30 -16.99
N ILE A 247 -4.21 4.05 -17.44
CA ILE A 247 -2.94 3.47 -17.91
C ILE A 247 -3.06 3.29 -19.41
N THR A 248 -2.39 4.15 -20.16
CA THR A 248 -2.38 4.08 -21.63
C THR A 248 -1.03 3.55 -22.07
N LYS A 249 -1.08 2.45 -22.85
CA LYS A 249 0.06 1.91 -23.58
C LYS A 249 -0.03 2.42 -25.02
N ARG A 250 0.95 3.19 -25.48
CA ARG A 250 1.09 3.52 -26.90
C ARG A 250 1.51 2.24 -27.62
N LEU A 251 0.76 1.84 -28.65
CA LEU A 251 1.15 0.77 -29.57
C LEU A 251 2.19 1.31 -30.56
#